data_AF-A0AAI8BU24-F1
#
_entry.id   AF-A0AAI8BU24-F1
#
_cell.length_a   1.000
_cell.length_b   1.000
_cell.length_c   1.000
_cell.angle_alpha   90.00
_cell.angle_beta   90.00
_cell.angle_gamma   90.00
#
_symmetry.space_group_name_H-M   'P 1'
#
loop_
_entity.id
_entity.type
_entity.pdbx_description
1 polymer ?
#
loop_
_entity_poly.entity_id
_entity_poly.type
_entity_poly.pdbx_seq_one_letter_code
_entity_poly.pdbx_strand_id
1 'polypeptide(L)'
;MKTISIAKGDGIGPEIMNATLAIIKASGAAVNFEEVQLGKEVYLSGNTSGITPEAWESIRRNKVLLKAPITTPQGGGYKSLNVTMRKTLGLYANVRPCASLHPYVTTKHPDMDVVIVRENEEDLYAGIEHQQTPDVVQCLKLISRPGCEKIIRYAFEYARYNNRKKVTCFSKDNIMKQTDGLFHKIYNEVAQEYPDIEKEHWIVDIGAAKVADSPEHFDVIVMPNLYGDIISDIAAQITGSVGMAGSANIGESVAMFEAIHGSAPDIAGQKIANPSGLLRGAIMMLNHIGENEAAQSIHNAWLLTLEQGIHTADIFKEDTSSRKVNTEEFAHAVIANMGKEPQQLTKVRYNAKEPFKLPHVKERAAQKKELLGVDLFVDCENKNPNFVGELLRSIEKEDVKLQMITNRGVKVWPNGFDETFCTQHWRCRFMPDGGRAMTNQEIVSLLNEAIDKKVDVIKTENLYSFDGERAFSLGQGQ
;
A
#
# COMPACT_ATOMS: atom_id res chain seq x y z
N MET A 1 12.57 -3.52 30.22
CA MET A 1 11.69 -4.27 29.31
C MET A 1 10.79 -3.30 28.58
N LYS A 2 10.65 -3.43 27.26
CA LYS A 2 9.75 -2.57 26.47
C LYS A 2 8.34 -3.18 26.45
N THR A 3 7.31 -2.37 26.67
CA THR A 3 5.92 -2.82 26.56
C THR A 3 5.44 -2.71 25.12
N ILE A 4 4.76 -3.74 24.63
CA ILE A 4 4.28 -3.88 23.26
C ILE A 4 2.77 -4.09 23.32
N SER A 5 2.01 -3.27 22.60
CA SER A 5 0.59 -3.52 22.43
C SER A 5 0.41 -4.74 21.52
N ILE A 6 -0.46 -5.67 21.89
CA ILE A 6 -0.76 -6.84 21.07
C ILE A 6 -2.25 -6.92 20.75
N ALA A 7 -2.57 -7.35 19.54
CA ALA A 7 -3.96 -7.60 19.15
C ALA A 7 -4.10 -9.00 18.54
N LYS A 8 -4.92 -9.84 19.17
CA LYS A 8 -5.17 -11.22 18.70
C LYS A 8 -5.98 -11.29 17.41
N GLY A 9 -6.66 -10.20 17.03
CA GLY A 9 -7.38 -10.11 15.76
C GLY A 9 -8.50 -11.15 15.65
N ASP A 10 -8.83 -11.51 14.41
CA ASP A 10 -9.98 -12.36 14.07
C ASP A 10 -9.55 -13.66 13.36
N GLY A 11 -10.47 -14.63 13.29
CA GLY A 11 -10.28 -15.88 12.53
C GLY A 11 -9.13 -16.72 13.11
N ILE A 12 -8.12 -17.04 12.31
CA ILE A 12 -6.91 -17.75 12.79
C ILE A 12 -6.03 -16.91 13.73
N GLY A 13 -6.29 -15.61 13.83
CA GLY A 13 -5.45 -14.64 14.53
C GLY A 13 -5.08 -15.05 15.96
N PRO A 14 -6.05 -15.42 16.82
CA PRO A 14 -5.75 -15.85 18.19
C PRO A 14 -4.81 -17.06 18.27
N GLU A 15 -4.97 -18.05 17.38
CA GLU A 15 -4.17 -19.28 17.36
C GLU A 15 -2.70 -18.97 17.02
N ILE A 16 -2.47 -18.22 15.95
CA ILE A 16 -1.12 -17.86 15.51
C ILE A 16 -0.46 -16.84 16.45
N MET A 17 -1.23 -15.95 17.08
CA MET A 17 -0.71 -15.03 18.09
C MET A 17 -0.23 -15.79 19.32
N ASN A 18 -1.02 -16.73 19.85
CA ASN A 18 -0.61 -17.53 21.01
C ASN A 18 0.68 -18.32 20.73
N ALA A 19 0.78 -18.95 19.55
CA ALA A 19 1.99 -19.62 19.10
C ALA A 19 3.21 -18.66 19.03
N THR A 20 3.01 -17.48 18.44
CA THR A 20 4.06 -16.46 18.31
C THR A 20 4.55 -15.97 19.68
N LEU A 21 3.64 -15.65 20.60
CA LEU A 21 3.99 -15.18 21.95
C LEU A 21 4.72 -16.25 22.76
N ALA A 22 4.35 -17.53 22.61
CA ALA A 22 5.04 -18.64 23.26
C ALA A 22 6.51 -18.73 22.79
N ILE A 23 6.75 -18.58 21.49
CA ILE A 23 8.10 -18.56 20.91
C ILE A 23 8.91 -17.35 21.40
N ILE A 24 8.32 -16.14 21.40
CA ILE A 24 9.00 -14.94 21.91
C ILE A 24 9.36 -15.12 23.38
N LYS A 25 8.45 -15.62 24.21
CA LYS A 25 8.72 -15.87 25.63
C LYS A 25 9.86 -16.87 25.83
N ALA A 26 9.89 -17.95 25.05
CA ALA A 26 10.95 -18.96 25.12
C ALA A 26 12.33 -18.43 24.70
N SER A 27 12.38 -17.39 23.85
CA SER A 27 13.65 -16.77 23.44
C SER A 27 14.34 -15.96 24.56
N GLY A 28 13.61 -15.60 25.62
CA GLY A 28 14.12 -14.73 26.68
C GLY A 28 14.11 -13.23 26.37
N ALA A 29 13.46 -12.81 25.27
CA ALA A 29 13.31 -11.40 24.92
C ALA A 29 12.77 -10.55 26.09
N ALA A 30 13.36 -9.38 26.32
CA ALA A 30 13.01 -8.50 27.45
C ALA A 30 11.79 -7.61 27.14
N VAL A 31 10.65 -8.23 26.85
CA VAL A 31 9.40 -7.56 26.41
C VAL A 31 8.22 -7.87 27.33
N ASN A 32 7.34 -6.89 27.51
CA ASN A 32 6.04 -7.06 28.14
C ASN A 32 4.94 -6.89 27.09
N PHE A 33 3.85 -7.65 27.20
CA PHE A 33 2.72 -7.56 26.28
C PHE A 33 1.51 -6.94 26.97
N GLU A 34 0.87 -5.99 26.29
CA GLU A 34 -0.38 -5.37 26.70
C GLU A 34 -1.45 -5.68 25.64
N GLU A 35 -2.42 -6.54 25.98
CA GLU A 35 -3.46 -6.93 25.04
C GLU A 35 -4.48 -5.81 24.83
N VAL A 36 -4.77 -5.50 23.56
CA VAL A 36 -5.76 -4.51 23.14
C VAL A 36 -6.86 -5.16 22.32
N GLN A 37 -8.07 -4.62 22.43
CA GLN A 37 -9.26 -5.10 21.73
C GLN A 37 -9.47 -4.31 20.43
N LEU A 38 -9.49 -5.03 19.32
CA LEU A 38 -9.76 -4.49 17.99
C LEU A 38 -10.30 -5.59 17.06
N GLY A 39 -10.95 -5.19 15.96
CA GLY A 39 -11.42 -6.10 14.92
C GLY A 39 -12.92 -6.40 14.98
N LYS A 40 -13.32 -7.56 14.45
CA LYS A 40 -14.73 -7.92 14.21
C LYS A 40 -15.56 -7.88 15.49
N GLU A 41 -15.04 -8.38 16.60
CA GLU A 41 -15.76 -8.38 17.88
C GLU A 41 -16.10 -6.96 18.36
N VAL A 42 -15.17 -6.01 18.16
CA VAL A 42 -15.38 -4.59 18.52
C VAL A 42 -16.40 -3.93 17.60
N TYR A 43 -16.42 -4.27 16.30
CA TYR A 43 -17.50 -3.82 15.42
C TYR A 43 -18.87 -4.32 15.88
N LEU A 44 -18.96 -5.61 16.24
CA LEU A 44 -20.21 -6.23 16.68
C LEU A 44 -20.69 -5.71 18.05
N SER A 45 -19.81 -5.12 18.85
CA SER A 45 -20.17 -4.44 20.10
C SER A 45 -20.75 -3.04 19.89
N GLY A 46 -20.98 -2.60 18.64
CA GLY A 46 -21.54 -1.30 18.30
C GLY A 46 -20.49 -0.20 18.08
N ASN A 47 -19.19 -0.49 18.17
CA ASN A 47 -18.15 0.48 17.85
C ASN A 47 -17.84 0.45 16.35
N THR A 48 -18.33 1.47 15.64
CA THR A 48 -18.22 1.59 14.17
C THR A 48 -16.79 1.79 13.65
N SER A 49 -15.83 2.07 14.53
CA SER A 49 -14.40 2.17 14.16
C SER A 49 -13.65 0.84 14.27
N GLY A 50 -14.18 -0.14 15.00
CA GLY A 50 -13.55 -1.45 15.20
C GLY A 50 -12.35 -1.45 16.15
N ILE A 51 -12.11 -0.34 16.87
CA ILE A 51 -10.99 -0.18 17.82
C ILE A 51 -11.44 0.69 19.00
N THR A 52 -11.11 0.29 20.23
CA THR A 52 -11.53 1.05 21.42
C THR A 52 -10.62 2.25 21.71
N PRO A 53 -11.10 3.28 22.42
CA PRO A 53 -10.24 4.39 22.87
C PRO A 53 -9.03 3.92 23.69
N GLU A 54 -9.20 2.90 24.55
CA GLU A 54 -8.12 2.34 25.37
C GLU A 54 -7.05 1.66 24.50
N ALA A 55 -7.47 0.99 23.42
CA ALA A 55 -6.55 0.41 22.45
C ALA A 55 -5.72 1.49 21.75
N TRP A 56 -6.34 2.62 21.36
CA TRP A 56 -5.61 3.76 20.80
C TRP A 56 -4.58 4.33 21.77
N GLU A 57 -4.97 4.55 23.02
CA GLU A 57 -4.05 5.08 24.04
C GLU A 57 -2.90 4.13 24.35
N SER A 58 -3.17 2.81 24.38
CA SER A 58 -2.14 1.78 24.49
C SER A 58 -1.11 1.87 23.36
N ILE A 59 -1.58 1.87 22.10
CA ILE A 59 -0.72 1.93 20.91
C ILE A 59 0.09 3.24 20.89
N ARG A 60 -0.55 4.36 21.21
CA ARG A 60 0.12 5.68 21.25
C ARG A 60 1.13 5.79 22.39
N ARG A 61 0.94 5.10 23.50
CA ARG A 61 1.89 5.06 24.62
C ARG A 61 3.07 4.14 24.32
N ASN A 62 2.79 2.92 23.86
CA ASN A 62 3.79 1.86 23.67
C ASN A 62 4.57 2.01 22.36
N LYS A 63 4.01 2.72 21.36
CA LYS A 63 4.60 3.00 20.03
C LYS A 63 4.88 1.77 19.15
N VAL A 64 4.64 0.57 19.66
CA VAL A 64 4.88 -0.70 18.97
C VAL A 64 3.65 -1.57 19.12
N LEU A 65 3.13 -2.06 18.00
CA LEU A 65 1.99 -2.95 17.93
C LEU A 65 2.38 -4.24 17.20
N LEU A 66 2.13 -5.40 17.83
CA LEU A 66 2.11 -6.69 17.15
C LEU A 66 0.66 -7.14 16.99
N LYS A 67 0.23 -7.31 15.75
CA LYS A 67 -1.19 -7.54 15.46
C LYS A 67 -1.35 -8.75 14.54
N ALA A 68 -2.27 -9.62 14.90
CA ALA A 68 -2.77 -10.68 14.04
C ALA A 68 -3.83 -10.14 13.05
N PRO A 69 -4.20 -10.91 12.00
CA PRO A 69 -5.12 -10.46 10.97
C PRO A 69 -6.48 -10.03 11.51
N ILE A 70 -7.11 -9.04 10.86
CA ILE A 70 -8.45 -8.54 11.19
C ILE A 70 -9.35 -8.75 9.97
N THR A 71 -10.58 -9.18 10.21
CA THR A 71 -11.59 -9.35 9.17
C THR A 71 -12.18 -8.00 8.77
N THR A 72 -12.13 -7.66 7.48
CA THR A 72 -12.86 -6.52 6.92
C THR A 72 -14.08 -7.06 6.15
N PRO A 73 -15.31 -6.55 6.37
CA PRO A 73 -16.48 -6.92 5.57
C PRO A 73 -16.27 -6.63 4.07
N GLN A 74 -16.73 -7.53 3.19
CA GLN A 74 -16.64 -7.36 1.73
C GLN A 74 -17.89 -6.65 1.18
N GLY A 75 -17.71 -5.72 0.23
CA GLY A 75 -18.80 -5.17 -0.60
C GLY A 75 -19.74 -4.15 0.07
N GLY A 76 -19.51 -3.82 1.35
CA GLY A 76 -20.28 -2.82 2.09
C GLY A 76 -19.97 -2.85 3.58
N GLY A 77 -20.36 -1.80 4.32
CA GLY A 77 -20.12 -1.70 5.77
C GLY A 77 -18.98 -0.74 6.14
N TYR A 78 -18.27 -1.06 7.22
CA TYR A 78 -17.26 -0.17 7.81
C TYR A 78 -15.99 -0.07 6.95
N LYS A 79 -15.32 1.08 7.01
CA LYS A 79 -13.98 1.24 6.43
C LYS A 79 -13.01 0.23 7.03
N SER A 80 -12.04 -0.24 6.24
CA SER A 80 -11.02 -1.19 6.71
C SER A 80 -10.25 -0.63 7.92
N LEU A 81 -10.28 -1.36 9.04
CA LEU A 81 -9.51 -1.01 10.22
C LEU A 81 -8.00 -1.02 9.96
N ASN A 82 -7.50 -1.94 9.13
CA ASN A 82 -6.08 -1.99 8.78
C ASN A 82 -5.63 -0.68 8.11
N VAL A 83 -6.40 -0.20 7.13
CA VAL A 83 -6.13 1.09 6.47
C VAL A 83 -6.26 2.25 7.46
N THR A 84 -7.28 2.21 8.32
CA THR A 84 -7.52 3.26 9.33
C THR A 84 -6.34 3.37 10.29
N MET A 85 -5.82 2.26 10.80
CA MET A 85 -4.65 2.25 11.69
C MET A 85 -3.40 2.80 10.99
N ARG A 86 -3.14 2.37 9.75
CA ARG A 86 -1.97 2.83 8.98
C ARG A 86 -1.98 4.35 8.80
N LYS A 87 -3.11 4.91 8.36
CA LYS A 87 -3.26 6.35 8.13
C LYS A 87 -3.25 7.16 9.43
N THR A 88 -3.96 6.72 10.45
CA THR A 88 -4.05 7.45 11.73
C THR A 88 -2.71 7.46 12.48
N LEU A 89 -1.91 6.41 12.34
CA LEU A 89 -0.62 6.27 13.05
C LEU A 89 0.58 6.76 12.24
N GLY A 90 0.39 7.23 11.02
CA GLY A 90 1.49 7.74 10.19
C GLY A 90 2.38 6.64 9.60
N LEU A 91 1.86 5.42 9.38
CA LEU A 91 2.64 4.22 9.04
C LEU A 91 2.88 4.09 7.53
N TYR A 92 3.60 5.05 6.97
CA TYR A 92 3.75 5.24 5.52
C TYR A 92 4.53 4.16 4.78
N ALA A 93 5.40 3.38 5.45
CA ALA A 93 6.20 2.34 4.81
C ALA A 93 5.75 0.93 5.20
N ASN A 94 5.22 0.16 4.26
CA ASN A 94 4.94 -1.26 4.45
C ASN A 94 6.05 -2.11 3.82
N VAL A 95 6.84 -2.79 4.65
CA VAL A 95 8.00 -3.60 4.26
C VAL A 95 7.63 -5.07 4.27
N ARG A 96 7.83 -5.75 3.14
CA ARG A 96 7.45 -7.16 2.90
C ARG A 96 8.63 -7.92 2.30
N PRO A 97 9.48 -8.58 3.12
CA PRO A 97 10.56 -9.42 2.63
C PRO A 97 10.07 -10.80 2.15
N CYS A 98 10.36 -11.11 0.89
CA CYS A 98 9.99 -12.34 0.18
C CYS A 98 11.28 -13.07 -0.25
N ALA A 99 11.71 -14.04 0.56
CA ALA A 99 12.88 -14.86 0.30
C ALA A 99 12.49 -16.33 0.17
N SER A 100 13.10 -17.02 -0.79
CA SER A 100 12.98 -18.45 -1.01
C SER A 100 13.61 -19.23 0.14
N LEU A 101 13.00 -20.38 0.45
CA LEU A 101 13.50 -21.35 1.43
C LEU A 101 13.72 -22.71 0.78
N HIS A 102 14.04 -22.72 -0.52
CA HIS A 102 14.38 -23.92 -1.27
C HIS A 102 15.61 -24.64 -0.66
N PRO A 103 15.66 -25.98 -0.65
CA PRO A 103 14.67 -26.93 -1.16
C PRO A 103 13.53 -27.28 -0.18
N TYR A 104 13.51 -26.72 1.02
CA TYR A 104 12.59 -27.12 2.09
C TYR A 104 11.17 -26.64 1.89
N VAL A 105 11.01 -25.42 1.37
CA VAL A 105 9.72 -24.94 0.88
C VAL A 105 9.75 -24.92 -0.64
N THR A 106 8.82 -25.65 -1.26
CA THR A 106 8.74 -25.76 -2.72
C THR A 106 8.42 -24.40 -3.36
N THR A 107 9.24 -24.01 -4.33
CA THR A 107 9.03 -22.82 -5.16
C THR A 107 9.61 -23.05 -6.55
N LYS A 108 9.16 -22.27 -7.53
CA LYS A 108 9.76 -22.21 -8.87
C LYS A 108 10.99 -21.30 -8.93
N HIS A 109 11.23 -20.49 -7.90
CA HIS A 109 12.30 -19.49 -7.88
C HIS A 109 13.21 -19.74 -6.66
N PRO A 110 14.14 -20.72 -6.76
CA PRO A 110 14.94 -21.15 -5.61
C PRO A 110 15.85 -20.06 -5.05
N ASP A 111 16.26 -19.09 -5.87
CA ASP A 111 17.21 -18.03 -5.52
C ASP A 111 16.53 -16.66 -5.25
N MET A 112 15.19 -16.61 -5.18
CA MET A 112 14.46 -15.36 -4.96
C MET A 112 14.78 -14.77 -3.57
N ASP A 113 15.22 -13.51 -3.52
CA ASP A 113 15.34 -12.72 -2.27
C ASP A 113 15.03 -11.25 -2.56
N VAL A 114 13.74 -10.89 -2.52
CA VAL A 114 13.23 -9.57 -2.86
C VAL A 114 12.57 -8.93 -1.65
N VAL A 115 12.75 -7.63 -1.46
CA VAL A 115 12.00 -6.86 -0.46
C VAL A 115 11.12 -5.84 -1.15
N ILE A 116 9.82 -5.90 -0.88
CA ILE A 116 8.88 -4.90 -1.36
C ILE A 116 8.67 -3.83 -0.28
N VAL A 117 8.86 -2.58 -0.67
CA VAL A 117 8.60 -1.37 0.12
C VAL A 117 7.40 -0.65 -0.52
N ARG A 118 6.24 -0.85 0.08
CA ARG A 118 4.95 -0.33 -0.38
C ARG A 118 4.62 0.98 0.34
N GLU A 119 4.24 2.01 -0.42
CA GLU A 119 3.58 3.21 0.11
C GLU A 119 2.22 2.84 0.73
N ASN A 120 1.87 3.40 1.89
CA ASN A 120 0.85 2.80 2.75
C ASN A 120 -0.20 3.78 3.32
N GLU A 121 -0.20 5.05 2.89
CA GLU A 121 -1.10 6.10 3.37
C GLU A 121 -2.02 6.69 2.29
N GLU A 122 -1.55 6.72 1.04
CA GLU A 122 -2.18 7.42 -0.06
C GLU A 122 -2.69 6.45 -1.16
N ASP A 123 -2.76 6.92 -2.40
CA ASP A 123 -3.27 6.20 -3.57
C ASP A 123 -4.76 5.81 -3.42
N LEU A 124 -5.24 4.92 -4.28
CA LEU A 124 -6.64 4.44 -4.31
C LEU A 124 -7.11 3.80 -2.99
N TYR A 125 -6.19 3.36 -2.12
CA TYR A 125 -6.52 2.81 -0.79
C TYR A 125 -7.08 3.87 0.16
N ALA A 126 -7.03 5.16 -0.21
CA ALA A 126 -7.75 6.19 0.52
C ALA A 126 -9.27 5.98 0.54
N GLY A 127 -9.84 5.24 -0.43
CA GLY A 127 -11.27 4.91 -0.47
C GLY A 127 -12.16 6.14 -0.54
N ILE A 128 -11.73 7.16 -1.29
CA ILE A 128 -12.49 8.39 -1.50
C ILE A 128 -13.33 8.21 -2.75
N GLU A 129 -14.55 7.73 -2.56
CA GLU A 129 -15.45 7.31 -3.63
C GLU A 129 -16.72 8.15 -3.65
N HIS A 130 -17.19 8.48 -4.86
CA HIS A 130 -18.38 9.29 -5.08
C HIS A 130 -19.16 8.75 -6.27
N GLN A 131 -20.44 8.45 -6.07
CA GLN A 131 -21.35 8.19 -7.19
C GLN A 131 -21.60 9.51 -7.91
N GLN A 132 -21.17 9.60 -9.17
CA GLN A 132 -21.31 10.80 -10.00
C GLN A 132 -22.68 10.85 -10.65
N THR A 133 -23.16 9.72 -11.16
CA THR A 133 -24.46 9.55 -11.82
C THR A 133 -25.03 8.17 -11.45
N PRO A 134 -26.27 7.80 -11.86
CA PRO A 134 -26.79 6.45 -11.61
C PRO A 134 -25.87 5.32 -12.11
N ASP A 135 -25.11 5.53 -13.19
CA ASP A 135 -24.27 4.49 -13.81
C ASP A 135 -22.75 4.72 -13.66
N VAL A 136 -22.32 5.80 -13.00
CA VAL A 136 -20.90 6.17 -12.92
C VAL A 136 -20.49 6.46 -11.48
N VAL A 137 -19.47 5.73 -11.00
CA VAL A 137 -18.83 5.93 -9.69
C VAL A 137 -17.37 6.27 -9.90
N GLN A 138 -16.87 7.23 -9.13
CA GLN A 138 -15.48 7.71 -9.19
C GLN A 138 -14.75 7.35 -7.89
N CYS A 139 -13.51 6.87 -8.01
CA CYS A 139 -12.55 6.78 -6.91
C CYS A 139 -11.37 7.73 -7.16
N LEU A 140 -10.93 8.47 -6.13
CA LEU A 140 -9.80 9.39 -6.25
C LEU A 140 -8.47 8.70 -5.96
N LYS A 141 -7.54 8.80 -6.91
CA LYS A 141 -6.12 8.49 -6.70
C LYS A 141 -5.37 9.77 -6.34
N LEU A 142 -4.96 9.88 -5.07
CA LEU A 142 -4.15 10.99 -4.58
C LEU A 142 -2.72 10.50 -4.38
N ILE A 143 -1.76 11.22 -4.96
CA ILE A 143 -0.33 10.97 -4.78
C ILE A 143 0.33 12.31 -4.46
N SER A 144 0.92 12.41 -3.27
CA SER A 144 1.59 13.62 -2.82
C SER A 144 3.11 13.51 -2.97
N ARG A 145 3.75 14.65 -3.26
CA ARG A 145 5.22 14.76 -3.24
C ARG A 145 5.83 14.33 -1.88
N PRO A 146 5.35 14.81 -0.72
CA PRO A 146 5.94 14.41 0.57
C PRO A 146 5.76 12.91 0.85
N GLY A 147 4.62 12.30 0.53
CA GLY A 147 4.43 10.85 0.69
C GLY A 147 5.38 10.04 -0.19
N CYS A 148 5.52 10.44 -1.47
CA CYS A 148 6.52 9.85 -2.39
C CYS A 148 7.93 9.95 -1.81
N GLU A 149 8.34 11.13 -1.35
CA GLU A 149 9.69 11.33 -0.85
C GLU A 149 9.97 10.48 0.39
N LYS A 150 9.02 10.39 1.34
CA LYS A 150 9.14 9.54 2.53
C LYS A 150 9.36 8.07 2.17
N ILE A 151 8.49 7.50 1.33
CA ILE A 151 8.57 6.06 1.02
C ILE A 151 9.80 5.71 0.18
N ILE A 152 10.14 6.54 -0.81
CA ILE A 152 11.29 6.33 -1.68
C ILE A 152 12.58 6.44 -0.87
N ARG A 153 12.72 7.48 -0.06
CA ARG A 153 13.89 7.66 0.82
C ARG A 153 14.01 6.51 1.80
N TYR A 154 12.89 6.06 2.38
CA TYR A 154 12.87 4.86 3.21
C TYR A 154 13.39 3.63 2.47
N ALA A 155 13.00 3.41 1.21
CA ALA A 155 13.47 2.27 0.42
C ALA A 155 14.98 2.30 0.20
N PHE A 156 15.55 3.47 -0.12
CA PHE A 156 17.00 3.64 -0.29
C PHE A 156 17.77 3.48 1.03
N GLU A 157 17.28 4.05 2.13
CA GLU A 157 17.89 3.86 3.45
C GLU A 157 17.78 2.40 3.91
N TYR A 158 16.63 1.76 3.67
CA TYR A 158 16.45 0.33 3.93
C TYR A 158 17.46 -0.48 3.14
N ALA A 159 17.68 -0.14 1.87
CA ALA A 159 18.64 -0.85 1.03
C ALA A 159 20.06 -0.73 1.61
N ARG A 160 20.54 0.50 1.87
CA ARG A 160 21.85 0.73 2.51
C ARG A 160 21.96 0.00 3.85
N TYR A 161 20.98 0.18 4.74
CA TYR A 161 20.99 -0.40 6.07
C TYR A 161 21.07 -1.93 6.03
N ASN A 162 20.41 -2.57 5.06
CA ASN A 162 20.40 -4.02 4.91
C ASN A 162 21.44 -4.55 3.91
N ASN A 163 22.41 -3.72 3.50
CA ASN A 163 23.45 -4.06 2.52
C ASN A 163 22.92 -4.56 1.16
N ARG A 164 21.69 -4.17 0.82
CA ARG A 164 21.08 -4.34 -0.51
C ARG A 164 21.79 -3.39 -1.49
N LYS A 165 21.77 -3.71 -2.77
CA LYS A 165 22.54 -3.02 -3.82
C LYS A 165 21.68 -2.30 -4.84
N LYS A 166 20.40 -2.65 -4.95
CA LYS A 166 19.51 -2.04 -5.93
C LYS A 166 18.15 -1.69 -5.33
N VAL A 167 17.62 -0.54 -5.73
CA VAL A 167 16.22 -0.15 -5.51
C VAL A 167 15.56 0.05 -6.87
N THR A 168 14.50 -0.70 -7.15
CA THR A 168 13.74 -0.60 -8.40
C THR A 168 12.37 0.04 -8.14
N CYS A 169 12.01 1.08 -8.90
CA CYS A 169 10.70 1.75 -8.81
C CYS A 169 9.72 1.17 -9.83
N PHE A 170 8.52 0.75 -9.40
CA PHE A 170 7.43 0.43 -10.34
C PHE A 170 6.36 1.52 -10.34
N SER A 171 5.94 1.93 -11.52
CA SER A 171 4.81 2.86 -11.71
C SER A 171 4.11 2.64 -13.05
N LYS A 172 2.98 3.31 -13.29
CA LYS A 172 2.29 3.35 -14.59
C LYS A 172 2.30 4.76 -15.18
N ASP A 173 3.42 5.44 -15.09
CA ASP A 173 3.60 6.84 -15.51
C ASP A 173 3.43 7.07 -17.02
N ASN A 174 3.58 6.02 -17.84
CA ASN A 174 3.24 6.05 -19.25
C ASN A 174 1.75 6.40 -19.51
N ILE A 175 0.85 5.96 -18.62
CA ILE A 175 -0.59 6.25 -18.65
C ILE A 175 -0.92 7.39 -17.67
N MET A 176 -0.57 7.24 -16.40
CA MET A 176 -0.87 8.18 -15.31
C MET A 176 0.26 9.21 -15.14
N LYS A 177 0.40 10.06 -16.15
CA LYS A 177 1.52 11.02 -16.27
C LYS A 177 1.65 12.01 -15.10
N GLN A 178 0.56 12.31 -14.40
CA GLN A 178 0.57 13.26 -13.28
C GLN A 178 0.83 12.57 -11.93
N THR A 179 0.04 11.55 -11.57
CA THR A 179 0.18 10.84 -10.29
C THR A 179 1.42 9.96 -10.25
N ASP A 180 1.49 8.97 -11.14
CA ASP A 180 2.61 8.02 -11.20
C ASP A 180 3.87 8.68 -11.77
N GLY A 181 3.67 9.67 -12.65
CA GLY A 181 4.77 10.52 -13.11
C GLY A 181 5.36 11.37 -11.99
N LEU A 182 4.56 11.87 -11.03
CA LEU A 182 5.10 12.50 -9.82
C LEU A 182 5.93 11.50 -9.02
N PHE A 183 5.40 10.30 -8.73
CA PHE A 183 6.12 9.26 -7.98
C PHE A 183 7.48 8.93 -8.62
N HIS A 184 7.49 8.68 -9.95
CA HIS A 184 8.73 8.40 -10.68
C HIS A 184 9.68 9.61 -10.73
N LYS A 185 9.17 10.84 -10.86
CA LYS A 185 9.97 12.06 -10.76
C LYS A 185 10.67 12.15 -9.40
N ILE A 186 9.95 11.94 -8.30
CA ILE A 186 10.54 11.95 -6.95
C ILE A 186 11.58 10.84 -6.80
N TYR A 187 11.30 9.66 -7.36
CA TYR A 187 12.25 8.55 -7.32
C TYR A 187 13.59 8.94 -7.95
N ASN A 188 13.56 9.57 -9.13
CA ASN A 188 14.76 10.06 -9.78
C ASN A 188 15.48 11.17 -9.02
N GLU A 189 14.73 12.07 -8.37
CA GLU A 189 15.29 13.14 -7.54
C GLU A 189 16.02 12.55 -6.31
N VAL A 190 15.35 11.68 -5.54
CA VAL A 190 15.92 11.08 -4.33
C VAL A 190 17.10 10.16 -4.65
N ALA A 191 17.02 9.38 -5.73
CA ALA A 191 18.08 8.44 -6.10
C ALA A 191 19.45 9.13 -6.36
N GLN A 192 19.47 10.42 -6.71
CA GLN A 192 20.72 11.18 -6.86
C GLN A 192 21.49 11.33 -5.54
N GLU A 193 20.81 11.22 -4.40
CA GLU A 193 21.42 11.27 -3.06
C GLU A 193 22.02 9.91 -2.63
N TYR A 194 21.81 8.85 -3.44
CA TYR A 194 22.22 7.47 -3.16
C TYR A 194 23.07 6.86 -4.29
N PRO A 195 24.23 7.45 -4.66
CA PRO A 195 25.03 6.99 -5.80
C PRO A 195 25.64 5.59 -5.65
N ASP A 196 25.68 5.05 -4.42
CA ASP A 196 26.13 3.70 -4.06
C ASP A 196 25.05 2.62 -4.21
N ILE A 197 23.80 3.01 -4.49
CA ILE A 197 22.68 2.11 -4.73
C ILE A 197 22.27 2.21 -6.20
N GLU A 198 22.24 1.08 -6.89
CA GLU A 198 21.74 1.01 -8.26
C GLU A 198 20.25 1.42 -8.30
N LYS A 199 19.91 2.28 -9.25
CA LYS A 199 18.54 2.73 -9.49
C LYS A 199 18.01 2.17 -10.79
N GLU A 200 16.74 1.77 -10.79
CA GLU A 200 16.07 1.16 -11.92
C GLU A 200 14.59 1.52 -11.88
N HIS A 201 13.95 1.67 -13.06
CA HIS A 201 12.52 1.90 -13.17
C HIS A 201 11.89 0.92 -14.16
N TRP A 202 10.72 0.40 -13.81
CA TRP A 202 9.90 -0.42 -14.69
C TRP A 202 8.45 0.07 -14.71
N ILE A 203 7.80 -0.09 -15.85
CA ILE A 203 6.35 0.00 -15.90
C ILE A 203 5.76 -1.21 -15.16
N VAL A 204 4.79 -0.97 -14.28
CA VAL A 204 4.30 -1.96 -13.31
C VAL A 204 3.79 -3.27 -13.90
N ASP A 205 3.26 -3.26 -15.13
CA ASP A 205 2.79 -4.49 -15.79
C ASP A 205 3.94 -5.42 -16.18
N ILE A 206 4.94 -4.90 -16.88
CA ILE A 206 6.12 -5.69 -17.24
C ILE A 206 6.98 -5.99 -16.00
N GLY A 207 7.05 -5.07 -15.03
CA GLY A 207 7.71 -5.30 -13.75
C GLY A 207 7.07 -6.46 -12.98
N ALA A 208 5.74 -6.51 -12.89
CA ALA A 208 5.02 -7.62 -12.27
C ALA A 208 5.25 -8.95 -13.00
N ALA A 209 5.23 -8.94 -14.34
CA ALA A 209 5.55 -10.13 -15.12
C ALA A 209 6.97 -10.63 -14.83
N LYS A 210 7.94 -9.72 -14.68
CA LYS A 210 9.32 -10.07 -14.32
C LYS A 210 9.48 -10.56 -12.90
N VAL A 211 8.72 -10.04 -11.93
CA VAL A 211 8.67 -10.60 -10.57
C VAL A 211 8.16 -12.04 -10.59
N ALA A 212 7.20 -12.37 -11.45
CA ALA A 212 6.66 -13.73 -11.56
C ALA A 212 7.53 -14.70 -12.38
N ASP A 213 8.36 -14.18 -13.28
CA ASP A 213 9.19 -14.97 -14.22
C ASP A 213 10.63 -15.14 -13.72
N SER A 214 11.27 -14.03 -13.36
CA SER A 214 12.70 -13.95 -13.04
C SER A 214 12.94 -12.92 -11.91
N PRO A 215 12.41 -13.17 -10.69
CA PRO A 215 12.48 -12.26 -9.55
C PRO A 215 13.90 -11.96 -9.06
N GLU A 216 14.88 -12.81 -9.36
CA GLU A 216 16.30 -12.65 -9.04
C GLU A 216 16.93 -11.41 -9.66
N HIS A 217 16.28 -10.79 -10.66
CA HIS A 217 16.69 -9.49 -11.18
C HIS A 217 16.42 -8.36 -10.20
N PHE A 218 15.56 -8.53 -9.20
CA PHE A 218 15.19 -7.48 -8.27
C PHE A 218 15.82 -7.68 -6.90
N ASP A 219 15.94 -6.57 -6.18
CA ASP A 219 16.50 -6.56 -4.83
C ASP A 219 15.50 -5.87 -3.89
N VAL A 220 15.51 -4.53 -3.79
CA VAL A 220 14.42 -3.76 -3.16
C VAL A 220 13.51 -3.19 -4.25
N ILE A 221 12.19 -3.35 -4.12
CA ILE A 221 11.20 -2.76 -5.03
C ILE A 221 10.35 -1.75 -4.28
N VAL A 222 10.24 -0.52 -4.78
CA VAL A 222 9.41 0.55 -4.21
C VAL A 222 8.24 0.91 -5.11
N MET A 223 7.03 1.01 -4.53
CA MET A 223 5.79 1.17 -5.30
C MET A 223 4.71 2.00 -4.59
N PRO A 224 3.82 2.68 -5.33
CA PRO A 224 2.54 3.20 -4.82
C PRO A 224 1.66 2.09 -4.21
N ASN A 225 0.71 2.50 -3.35
CA ASN A 225 -0.05 1.61 -2.47
C ASN A 225 -0.72 0.41 -3.17
N LEU A 226 -1.55 0.65 -4.20
CA LEU A 226 -2.34 -0.41 -4.83
C LEU A 226 -1.44 -1.45 -5.51
N TYR A 227 -0.37 -1.01 -6.16
CA TYR A 227 0.57 -1.91 -6.83
C TYR A 227 1.39 -2.70 -5.83
N GLY A 228 1.84 -2.02 -4.77
CA GLY A 228 2.56 -2.65 -3.68
C GLY A 228 1.74 -3.76 -3.02
N ASP A 229 0.43 -3.57 -2.84
CA ASP A 229 -0.46 -4.62 -2.31
C ASP A 229 -0.46 -5.87 -3.21
N ILE A 230 -0.86 -5.69 -4.48
CA ILE A 230 -1.03 -6.79 -5.43
C ILE A 230 0.27 -7.56 -5.63
N ILE A 231 1.36 -6.85 -5.92
CA ILE A 231 2.62 -7.48 -6.31
C ILE A 231 3.30 -8.15 -5.11
N SER A 232 3.14 -7.62 -3.89
CA SER A 232 3.74 -8.28 -2.73
C SER A 232 2.99 -9.53 -2.28
N ASP A 233 1.68 -9.60 -2.49
CA ASP A 233 0.93 -10.85 -2.30
C ASP A 233 1.35 -11.91 -3.33
N ILE A 234 1.56 -11.50 -4.60
CA ILE A 234 2.14 -12.38 -5.62
C ILE A 234 3.53 -12.86 -5.20
N ALA A 235 4.43 -11.95 -4.83
CA ALA A 235 5.79 -12.26 -4.40
C ALA A 235 5.81 -13.21 -3.19
N ALA A 236 4.96 -12.98 -2.19
CA ALA A 236 4.81 -13.86 -1.04
C ALA A 236 4.34 -15.27 -1.46
N GLN A 237 3.34 -15.36 -2.34
CA GLN A 237 2.81 -16.65 -2.77
C GLN A 237 3.83 -17.44 -3.60
N ILE A 238 4.59 -16.81 -4.49
CA ILE A 238 5.60 -17.50 -5.30
C ILE A 238 6.80 -17.98 -4.49
N THR A 239 7.12 -17.37 -3.33
CA THR A 239 8.13 -17.88 -2.40
C THR A 239 7.72 -19.16 -1.66
N GLY A 240 6.47 -19.61 -1.82
CA GLY A 240 6.00 -20.92 -1.39
C GLY A 240 4.64 -20.89 -0.70
N SER A 241 4.38 -19.88 0.14
CA SER A 241 3.10 -19.70 0.82
C SER A 241 2.98 -18.28 1.37
N VAL A 242 1.85 -17.61 1.07
CA VAL A 242 1.50 -16.34 1.71
C VAL A 242 1.40 -16.47 3.24
N GLY A 243 1.13 -17.67 3.76
CA GLY A 243 1.08 -17.99 5.19
C GLY A 243 2.42 -17.83 5.91
N MET A 244 3.53 -17.76 5.17
CA MET A 244 4.87 -17.53 5.72
C MET A 244 5.33 -16.08 5.63
N ALA A 245 4.52 -15.17 5.07
CA ALA A 245 4.99 -13.82 4.81
C ALA A 245 4.62 -12.86 5.95
N GLY A 246 5.65 -12.27 6.56
CA GLY A 246 5.54 -11.21 7.56
C GLY A 246 5.69 -9.83 6.94
N SER A 247 5.20 -8.81 7.65
CA SER A 247 5.33 -7.42 7.24
C SER A 247 5.55 -6.47 8.42
N ALA A 248 6.14 -5.32 8.11
CA ALA A 248 6.27 -4.21 9.04
C ALA A 248 5.71 -2.93 8.42
N ASN A 249 4.80 -2.28 9.13
CA ASN A 249 4.26 -0.96 8.82
C ASN A 249 5.00 0.05 9.70
N ILE A 250 5.84 0.88 9.11
CA ILE A 250 6.74 1.80 9.80
C ILE A 250 6.27 3.24 9.58
N GLY A 251 6.16 3.97 10.67
CA GLY A 251 5.98 5.41 10.70
C GLY A 251 7.10 6.11 11.46
N GLU A 252 7.01 7.44 11.57
CA GLU A 252 8.01 8.24 12.28
C GLU A 252 7.98 8.02 13.80
N SER A 253 6.79 7.75 14.35
CA SER A 253 6.58 7.63 15.80
C SER A 253 6.11 6.25 16.25
N VAL A 254 5.44 5.50 15.38
CA VAL A 254 4.79 4.22 15.70
C VAL A 254 5.22 3.18 14.67
N ALA A 255 5.30 1.92 15.09
CA ALA A 255 5.50 0.77 14.20
C ALA A 255 4.46 -0.32 14.49
N MET A 256 3.94 -0.95 13.45
CA MET A 256 2.99 -2.06 13.53
C MET A 256 3.49 -3.25 12.71
N PHE A 257 3.53 -4.41 13.35
CA PHE A 257 4.03 -5.66 12.76
C PHE A 257 2.89 -6.67 12.66
N GLU A 258 2.77 -7.31 11.50
CA GLU A 258 1.67 -8.23 11.20
C GLU A 258 2.08 -9.23 10.11
N ALA A 259 1.30 -10.31 9.96
CA ALA A 259 1.38 -11.15 8.77
C ALA A 259 0.79 -10.43 7.54
N ILE A 260 1.18 -10.84 6.34
CA ILE A 260 0.55 -10.34 5.10
C ILE A 260 -0.88 -10.88 4.94
N HIS A 261 -1.10 -12.15 5.27
CA HIS A 261 -2.36 -12.84 5.02
C HIS A 261 -3.54 -12.31 5.87
N GLY A 262 -4.76 -12.59 5.40
CA GLY A 262 -6.01 -12.27 6.10
C GLY A 262 -6.35 -13.23 7.25
N SER A 263 -7.59 -13.13 7.75
CA SER A 263 -8.10 -13.89 8.90
C SER A 263 -8.44 -15.36 8.63
N ALA A 264 -8.45 -15.79 7.36
CA ALA A 264 -8.68 -17.17 6.94
C ALA A 264 -9.84 -17.87 7.72
N PRO A 265 -11.08 -17.34 7.61
CA PRO A 265 -12.21 -17.81 8.42
C PRO A 265 -12.60 -19.27 8.16
N ASP A 266 -12.23 -19.81 7.00
CA ASP A 266 -12.44 -21.20 6.59
C ASP A 266 -11.65 -22.22 7.41
N ILE A 267 -10.51 -21.82 8.01
CA ILE A 267 -9.65 -22.68 8.83
C ILE A 267 -9.53 -22.22 10.30
N ALA A 268 -10.26 -21.18 10.68
CA ALA A 268 -10.26 -20.64 12.04
C ALA A 268 -10.72 -21.70 13.08
N GLY A 269 -9.97 -21.86 14.17
CA GLY A 269 -10.26 -22.81 15.25
C GLY A 269 -9.93 -24.26 14.92
N GLN A 270 -9.43 -24.56 13.71
CA GLN A 270 -9.01 -25.90 13.31
C GLN A 270 -7.57 -26.23 13.72
N LYS A 271 -6.83 -25.26 14.26
CA LYS A 271 -5.41 -25.41 14.69
C LYS A 271 -4.44 -25.79 13.57
N ILE A 272 -4.79 -25.60 12.31
CA ILE A 272 -3.95 -25.96 11.15
C ILE A 272 -3.25 -24.76 10.51
N ALA A 273 -3.47 -23.54 11.03
CA ALA A 273 -2.88 -22.32 10.50
C ALA A 273 -1.36 -22.29 10.67
N ASN A 274 -0.64 -21.82 9.66
CA ASN A 274 0.80 -21.60 9.74
C ASN A 274 1.10 -20.30 10.50
N PRO A 275 1.78 -20.34 11.66
CA PRO A 275 2.08 -19.12 12.42
C PRO A 275 3.28 -18.33 11.85
N SER A 276 3.95 -18.85 10.82
CA SER A 276 5.22 -18.30 10.31
C SER A 276 5.12 -16.85 9.85
N GLY A 277 4.02 -16.44 9.20
CA GLY A 277 3.83 -15.06 8.76
C GLY A 277 3.84 -14.06 9.93
N LEU A 278 3.07 -14.32 10.99
CA LEU A 278 3.04 -13.48 12.17
C LEU A 278 4.35 -13.56 12.97
N LEU A 279 4.95 -14.75 13.05
CA LEU A 279 6.25 -14.94 13.69
C LEU A 279 7.34 -14.11 12.99
N ARG A 280 7.36 -14.05 11.66
CA ARG A 280 8.29 -13.20 10.91
C ARG A 280 8.03 -11.72 11.14
N GLY A 281 6.76 -11.30 11.24
CA GLY A 281 6.41 -9.95 11.70
C GLY A 281 6.97 -9.66 13.10
N ALA A 282 6.87 -10.61 14.02
CA ALA A 282 7.44 -10.48 15.37
C ALA A 282 8.98 -10.46 15.38
N ILE A 283 9.66 -11.20 14.51
CA ILE A 283 11.13 -11.12 14.35
C ILE A 283 11.52 -9.70 13.88
N MET A 284 10.78 -9.14 12.91
CA MET A 284 10.99 -7.75 12.46
C MET A 284 10.76 -6.74 13.61
N MET A 285 9.73 -6.98 14.43
CA MET A 285 9.44 -6.19 15.62
C MET A 285 10.59 -6.21 16.64
N LEU A 286 11.08 -7.41 16.99
CA LEU A 286 12.16 -7.58 17.95
C LEU A 286 13.43 -6.85 17.49
N ASN A 287 13.78 -6.96 16.21
CA ASN A 287 14.87 -6.19 15.62
C ASN A 287 14.62 -4.67 15.70
N HIS A 288 13.41 -4.22 15.39
CA HIS A 288 13.05 -2.80 15.44
C HIS A 288 13.20 -2.21 16.87
N ILE A 289 12.94 -3.00 17.90
CA ILE A 289 13.06 -2.55 19.29
C ILE A 289 14.43 -2.82 19.93
N GLY A 290 15.38 -3.39 19.18
CA GLY A 290 16.75 -3.66 19.64
C GLY A 290 16.97 -5.03 20.30
N GLU A 291 15.95 -5.89 20.35
CA GLU A 291 16.03 -7.26 20.86
C GLU A 291 16.62 -8.22 19.79
N ASN A 292 17.75 -7.82 19.20
CA ASN A 292 18.35 -8.47 18.02
C ASN A 292 18.79 -9.92 18.28
N GLU A 293 19.30 -10.20 19.48
CA GLU A 293 19.74 -11.57 19.86
C GLU A 293 18.55 -12.53 19.94
N ALA A 294 17.46 -12.10 20.57
CA ALA A 294 16.23 -12.86 20.64
C ALA A 294 15.63 -13.07 19.24
N ALA A 295 15.59 -12.01 18.42
CA ALA A 295 15.16 -12.08 17.02
C ALA A 295 15.99 -13.09 16.22
N GLN A 296 17.32 -13.08 16.39
CA GLN A 296 18.25 -13.98 15.71
C GLN A 296 18.03 -15.43 16.13
N SER A 297 17.89 -15.66 17.44
CA SER A 297 17.65 -16.99 18.00
C SER A 297 16.35 -17.59 17.47
N ILE A 298 15.26 -16.82 17.50
CA ILE A 298 13.95 -17.24 16.96
C ILE A 298 14.05 -17.52 15.45
N HIS A 299 14.68 -16.63 14.69
CA HIS A 299 14.75 -16.77 13.23
C HIS A 299 15.54 -18.02 12.84
N ASN A 300 16.71 -18.25 13.44
CA ASN A 300 17.50 -19.45 13.16
C ASN A 300 16.80 -20.73 13.63
N ALA A 301 16.09 -20.69 14.76
CA ALA A 301 15.29 -21.84 15.21
C ALA A 301 14.13 -22.16 14.25
N TRP A 302 13.46 -21.13 13.71
CA TRP A 302 12.43 -21.30 12.69
C TRP A 302 12.98 -21.86 11.38
N LEU A 303 14.12 -21.34 10.89
CA LEU A 303 14.80 -21.88 9.71
C LEU A 303 15.18 -23.35 9.92
N LEU A 304 15.74 -23.70 11.08
CA LEU A 304 16.09 -25.09 11.40
C LEU A 304 14.86 -26.01 11.44
N THR A 305 13.72 -25.55 11.96
CA THR A 305 12.47 -26.32 11.97
C THR A 305 11.99 -26.64 10.54
N LEU A 306 12.07 -25.66 9.63
CA LEU A 306 11.75 -25.86 8.22
C LEU A 306 12.78 -26.78 7.54
N GLU A 307 14.06 -26.59 7.82
CA GLU A 307 15.15 -27.45 7.32
C GLU A 307 14.99 -28.92 7.74
N GLN A 308 14.41 -29.19 8.92
CA GLN A 308 14.07 -30.52 9.39
C GLN A 308 12.81 -31.12 8.72
N GLY A 309 12.15 -30.36 7.84
CA GLY A 309 10.91 -30.77 7.17
C GLY A 309 9.71 -30.85 8.11
N ILE A 310 9.72 -30.11 9.22
CA ILE A 310 8.59 -30.01 10.15
C ILE A 310 7.68 -28.89 9.64
N HIS A 311 6.58 -29.26 8.99
CA HIS A 311 5.79 -28.36 8.16
C HIS A 311 4.31 -28.35 8.56
N THR A 312 3.70 -27.17 8.51
CA THR A 312 2.23 -27.03 8.59
C THR A 312 1.57 -27.42 7.28
N ALA A 313 0.24 -27.54 7.30
CA ALA A 313 -0.52 -28.14 6.19
C ALA A 313 -0.38 -27.40 4.85
N ASP A 314 -0.14 -26.10 4.86
CA ASP A 314 -0.01 -25.25 3.68
C ASP A 314 1.28 -25.49 2.88
N ILE A 315 2.36 -25.87 3.56
CA ILE A 315 3.69 -26.11 2.95
C ILE A 315 4.14 -27.58 3.00
N PHE A 316 3.36 -28.46 3.62
CA PHE A 316 3.67 -29.89 3.68
C PHE A 316 3.60 -30.54 2.28
N LYS A 317 4.67 -31.26 1.95
CA LYS A 317 4.83 -32.08 0.74
C LYS A 317 5.59 -33.36 1.09
N GLU A 318 5.14 -34.51 0.60
CA GLU A 318 5.71 -35.82 0.95
C GLU A 318 7.19 -35.98 0.55
N ASP A 319 7.63 -35.27 -0.48
CA ASP A 319 9.00 -35.30 -1.02
C ASP A 319 9.99 -34.45 -0.21
N THR A 320 9.55 -33.32 0.35
CA THR A 320 10.43 -32.38 1.08
C THR A 320 10.18 -32.32 2.59
N SER A 321 9.09 -32.92 3.08
CA SER A 321 8.65 -32.80 4.47
C SER A 321 8.80 -34.12 5.22
N SER A 322 9.35 -34.04 6.43
CA SER A 322 9.49 -35.21 7.31
C SER A 322 8.30 -35.40 8.24
N ARG A 323 7.62 -34.30 8.63
CA ARG A 323 6.50 -34.35 9.58
C ARG A 323 5.50 -33.23 9.31
N LYS A 324 4.22 -33.59 9.16
CA LYS A 324 3.10 -32.64 9.19
C LYS A 324 2.74 -32.31 10.63
N VAL A 325 2.62 -31.03 10.96
CA VAL A 325 2.27 -30.55 12.31
C VAL A 325 1.14 -29.53 12.27
N ASN A 326 0.44 -29.40 13.39
CA ASN A 326 -0.53 -28.32 13.62
C ASN A 326 0.17 -27.03 14.11
N THR A 327 -0.57 -25.94 14.32
CA THR A 327 -0.04 -24.62 14.72
C THR A 327 0.79 -24.68 16.02
N GLU A 328 0.31 -25.40 17.02
CA GLU A 328 0.93 -25.49 18.34
C GLU A 328 2.16 -26.39 18.33
N GLU A 329 2.07 -27.55 17.67
CA GLU A 329 3.19 -28.46 17.46
C GLU A 329 4.34 -27.80 16.69
N PHE A 330 4.03 -26.99 15.67
CA PHE A 330 5.03 -26.21 14.95
C PHE A 330 5.74 -25.22 15.90
N ALA A 331 4.99 -24.50 16.74
CA ALA A 331 5.57 -23.59 17.72
C ALA A 331 6.49 -24.31 18.73
N HIS A 332 6.07 -25.48 19.22
CA HIS A 332 6.89 -26.32 20.09
C HIS A 332 8.19 -26.78 19.40
N ALA A 333 8.12 -27.14 18.12
CA ALA A 333 9.31 -27.52 17.35
C ALA A 333 10.29 -26.35 17.21
N VAL A 334 9.81 -25.14 16.91
CA VAL A 334 10.63 -23.92 16.90
C VAL A 334 11.26 -23.67 18.27
N ILE A 335 10.50 -23.79 19.36
CA ILE A 335 11.03 -23.62 20.72
C ILE A 335 12.12 -24.66 21.04
N ALA A 336 11.93 -25.93 20.65
CA ALA A 336 12.93 -26.99 20.86
C ALA A 336 14.22 -26.78 20.05
N ASN A 337 14.17 -25.93 19.03
CA ASN A 337 15.31 -25.53 18.21
C ASN A 337 15.95 -24.20 18.64
N MET A 338 15.45 -23.56 19.71
CA MET A 338 16.01 -22.31 20.23
C MET A 338 17.51 -22.45 20.55
N GLY A 339 18.32 -21.47 20.14
CA GLY A 339 19.77 -21.49 20.31
C GLY A 339 20.54 -22.42 19.35
N LYS A 340 19.85 -23.12 18.44
CA LYS A 340 20.47 -23.90 17.36
C LYS A 340 20.43 -23.10 16.05
N GLU A 341 21.28 -23.48 15.10
CA GLU A 341 21.38 -22.85 13.78
C GLU A 341 21.04 -23.87 12.66
N PRO A 342 20.42 -23.42 11.54
CA PRO A 342 20.28 -24.26 10.35
C PRO A 342 21.66 -24.65 9.78
N GLN A 343 21.75 -25.80 9.12
CA GLN A 343 22.97 -26.30 8.49
C GLN A 343 23.01 -26.01 6.99
N GLN A 344 21.86 -26.04 6.31
CA GLN A 344 21.75 -25.85 4.86
C GLN A 344 21.13 -24.50 4.50
N LEU A 345 20.06 -24.10 5.18
CA LEU A 345 19.51 -22.75 5.00
C LEU A 345 20.50 -21.70 5.54
N THR A 346 20.62 -20.58 4.84
CA THR A 346 21.49 -19.48 5.26
C THR A 346 21.07 -18.95 6.61
N LYS A 347 21.89 -19.19 7.64
CA LYS A 347 21.66 -18.63 8.97
C LYS A 347 21.68 -17.12 8.96
N VAL A 348 20.88 -16.54 9.85
CA VAL A 348 20.73 -15.10 9.98
C VAL A 348 21.62 -14.58 11.11
N ARG A 349 22.23 -13.41 10.87
CA ARG A 349 22.99 -12.64 11.84
C ARG A 349 22.40 -11.23 11.93
N TYR A 350 21.81 -10.90 13.07
CA TYR A 350 21.36 -9.55 13.35
C TYR A 350 22.42 -8.86 14.20
N ASN A 351 23.33 -8.15 13.54
CA ASN A 351 24.30 -7.33 14.25
C ASN A 351 23.57 -6.18 14.97
N ALA A 352 24.09 -5.74 16.11
CA ALA A 352 23.72 -4.47 16.71
C ALA A 352 24.14 -3.33 15.76
N LYS A 353 23.28 -3.04 14.79
CA LYS A 353 23.40 -1.87 13.93
C LYS A 353 22.91 -0.67 14.73
N GLU A 354 23.41 0.51 14.40
CA GLU A 354 22.81 1.75 14.89
C GLU A 354 21.31 1.76 14.57
N PRO A 355 20.46 2.40 15.39
CA PRO A 355 19.04 2.53 15.08
C PRO A 355 18.85 3.03 13.64
N PHE A 356 17.91 2.40 12.91
CA PHE A 356 17.53 2.86 11.58
C PHE A 356 17.05 4.30 11.67
N LYS A 357 17.82 5.23 11.10
CA LYS A 357 17.54 6.67 11.11
C LYS A 357 17.25 7.13 9.70
N LEU A 358 16.12 7.79 9.55
CA LEU A 358 15.79 8.44 8.28
C LEU A 358 16.31 9.87 8.29
N PRO A 359 16.83 10.37 7.15
CA PRO A 359 17.15 11.77 7.00
C PRO A 359 15.89 12.63 7.15
N HIS A 360 16.05 13.83 7.72
CA HIS A 360 15.00 14.83 7.64
C HIS A 360 14.76 15.23 6.17
N VAL A 361 13.50 15.22 5.77
CA VAL A 361 13.07 15.71 4.46
C VAL A 361 13.28 17.22 4.40
N LYS A 362 13.90 17.71 3.33
CA LYS A 362 14.15 19.14 3.14
C LYS A 362 12.84 19.86 2.82
N GLU A 363 12.60 20.99 3.49
CA GLU A 363 11.53 21.90 3.10
C GLU A 363 11.80 22.45 1.69
N ARG A 364 10.74 22.58 0.88
CA ARG A 364 10.83 23.12 -0.48
C ARG A 364 10.21 24.50 -0.57
N ALA A 365 10.74 25.28 -1.51
CA ALA A 365 10.20 26.59 -1.84
C ALA A 365 8.74 26.47 -2.35
N ALA A 366 7.93 27.46 -2.01
CA ALA A 366 6.58 27.58 -2.54
C ALA A 366 6.63 27.80 -4.06
N GLN A 367 5.71 27.15 -4.77
CA GLN A 367 5.52 27.34 -6.21
C GLN A 367 4.47 28.42 -6.47
N LYS A 368 4.64 29.20 -7.54
CA LYS A 368 3.64 30.15 -7.99
C LYS A 368 2.47 29.38 -8.60
N LYS A 369 1.33 29.38 -7.90
CA LYS A 369 0.09 28.72 -8.35
C LYS A 369 -0.79 29.71 -9.11
N GLU A 370 -1.16 29.38 -10.35
CA GLU A 370 -2.04 30.19 -11.20
C GLU A 370 -3.20 29.36 -11.72
N LEU A 371 -4.42 29.90 -11.65
CA LEU A 371 -5.63 29.27 -12.15
C LEU A 371 -5.76 29.55 -13.66
N LEU A 372 -5.89 28.50 -14.46
CA LEU A 372 -5.94 28.57 -15.93
C LEU A 372 -7.31 28.23 -16.50
N GLY A 373 -8.15 27.53 -15.75
CA GLY A 373 -9.45 27.07 -16.24
C GLY A 373 -10.20 26.23 -15.21
N VAL A 374 -11.32 25.65 -15.63
CA VAL A 374 -12.13 24.75 -14.81
C VAL A 374 -12.69 23.62 -15.68
N ASP A 375 -12.66 22.39 -15.18
CA ASP A 375 -13.46 21.30 -15.69
C ASP A 375 -14.78 21.25 -14.90
N LEU A 376 -15.91 21.41 -15.58
CA LEU A 376 -17.24 21.15 -15.04
C LEU A 376 -17.64 19.71 -15.38
N PHE A 377 -18.11 18.97 -14.38
CA PHE A 377 -18.66 17.64 -14.58
C PHE A 377 -20.18 17.73 -14.56
N VAL A 378 -20.82 17.16 -15.58
CA VAL A 378 -22.26 17.33 -15.83
C VAL A 378 -22.94 15.96 -15.90
N ASP A 379 -24.09 15.84 -15.25
CA ASP A 379 -25.04 14.74 -15.47
C ASP A 379 -26.05 15.17 -16.54
N CYS A 380 -26.05 14.49 -17.68
CA CYS A 380 -27.00 14.76 -18.76
C CYS A 380 -27.42 13.45 -19.43
N GLU A 381 -28.72 13.14 -19.34
CA GLU A 381 -29.31 11.93 -19.92
C GLU A 381 -29.11 11.83 -21.44
N ASN A 382 -29.02 12.98 -22.14
CA ASN A 382 -28.80 12.99 -23.57
C ASN A 382 -27.34 12.63 -23.89
N LYS A 383 -27.14 11.44 -24.44
CA LYS A 383 -25.84 10.84 -24.76
C LYS A 383 -25.18 11.40 -26.03
N ASN A 384 -25.75 12.42 -26.68
CA ASN A 384 -25.18 13.04 -27.88
C ASN A 384 -24.19 14.17 -27.53
N PRO A 385 -22.89 14.04 -27.85
CA PRO A 385 -21.88 15.05 -27.54
C PRO A 385 -22.14 16.44 -28.14
N ASN A 386 -22.75 16.52 -29.33
CA ASN A 386 -23.04 17.80 -29.98
C ASN A 386 -24.16 18.55 -29.27
N PHE A 387 -25.19 17.83 -28.83
CA PHE A 387 -26.25 18.41 -28.00
C PHE A 387 -25.69 18.97 -26.69
N VAL A 388 -24.84 18.20 -26.00
CA VAL A 388 -24.19 18.65 -24.76
C VAL A 388 -23.26 19.84 -25.04
N GLY A 389 -22.54 19.84 -26.17
CA GLY A 389 -21.74 20.97 -26.63
C GLY A 389 -22.55 22.25 -26.82
N GLU A 390 -23.69 22.18 -27.52
CA GLU A 390 -24.59 23.33 -27.71
C GLU A 390 -25.16 23.84 -26.39
N LEU A 391 -25.59 22.93 -25.51
CA LEU A 391 -26.08 23.26 -24.17
C LEU A 391 -25.01 23.99 -23.35
N LEU A 392 -23.77 23.49 -23.35
CA LEU A 392 -22.67 24.07 -22.56
C LEU A 392 -22.08 25.33 -23.17
N ARG A 393 -22.20 25.54 -24.48
CA ARG A 393 -21.89 26.84 -25.09
C ARG A 393 -22.88 27.92 -24.66
N SER A 394 -24.11 27.56 -24.30
CA SER A 394 -25.11 28.51 -23.83
C SER A 394 -24.83 29.12 -22.44
N ILE A 395 -23.89 28.54 -21.68
CA ILE A 395 -23.46 29.02 -20.36
C ILE A 395 -22.11 29.76 -20.40
N GLU A 396 -21.49 29.89 -21.58
CA GLU A 396 -20.26 30.69 -21.73
C GLU A 396 -20.48 32.13 -21.29
N LYS A 397 -19.49 32.70 -20.61
CA LYS A 397 -19.52 34.10 -20.16
C LYS A 397 -18.24 34.81 -20.54
N GLU A 398 -18.43 36.05 -20.99
CA GLU A 398 -17.33 36.92 -21.38
C GLU A 398 -16.42 36.19 -22.39
N ASP A 399 -15.14 36.06 -22.07
CA ASP A 399 -14.12 35.36 -22.83
C ASP A 399 -13.81 33.95 -22.28
N VAL A 400 -14.61 33.42 -21.33
CA VAL A 400 -14.48 32.03 -20.86
C VAL A 400 -15.28 31.09 -21.76
N LYS A 401 -14.57 30.24 -22.50
CA LYS A 401 -15.12 29.39 -23.57
C LYS A 401 -15.00 27.90 -23.28
N LEU A 402 -15.97 27.14 -23.79
CA LEU A 402 -15.91 25.68 -23.78
C LEU A 402 -14.86 25.22 -24.80
N GLN A 403 -13.80 24.60 -24.30
CA GLN A 403 -12.67 24.13 -25.12
C GLN A 403 -12.88 22.71 -25.62
N MET A 404 -13.42 21.82 -24.77
CA MET A 404 -13.68 20.43 -25.14
C MET A 404 -14.64 19.75 -24.17
N ILE A 405 -15.24 18.65 -24.62
CA ILE A 405 -15.96 17.68 -23.78
C ILE A 405 -15.31 16.32 -23.94
N THR A 406 -15.16 15.60 -22.83
CA THR A 406 -14.85 14.17 -22.84
C THR A 406 -15.92 13.35 -22.16
N ASN A 407 -16.08 12.12 -22.63
CA ASN A 407 -16.82 11.07 -21.95
C ASN A 407 -15.85 9.94 -21.61
N ARG A 408 -15.82 9.50 -20.34
CA ARG A 408 -14.88 8.45 -19.87
C ARG A 408 -13.40 8.69 -20.25
N GLY A 409 -12.98 9.97 -20.35
CA GLY A 409 -11.61 10.37 -20.66
C GLY A 409 -11.27 10.57 -22.15
N VAL A 410 -12.18 10.21 -23.06
CA VAL A 410 -12.00 10.36 -24.52
C VAL A 410 -12.65 11.64 -25.01
N LYS A 411 -11.97 12.42 -25.87
CA LYS A 411 -12.56 13.63 -26.47
C LYS A 411 -13.68 13.25 -27.41
N VAL A 412 -14.86 13.79 -27.14
CA VAL A 412 -16.09 13.54 -27.91
C VAL A 412 -16.67 14.83 -28.51
N TRP A 413 -16.20 15.98 -28.06
CA TRP A 413 -16.52 17.27 -28.66
C TRP A 413 -15.36 18.27 -28.51
N PRO A 414 -15.10 19.11 -29.53
CA PRO A 414 -15.65 19.02 -30.89
C PRO A 414 -15.07 17.83 -31.66
N ASN A 415 -15.75 17.42 -32.74
CA ASN A 415 -15.29 16.40 -33.69
C ASN A 415 -14.97 15.04 -33.04
N GLY A 416 -15.89 14.53 -32.21
CA GLY A 416 -15.82 13.16 -31.71
C GLY A 416 -16.11 12.11 -32.79
N PHE A 417 -15.79 10.86 -32.48
CA PHE A 417 -16.11 9.69 -33.32
C PHE A 417 -17.44 9.08 -32.89
N ASP A 418 -18.29 8.71 -33.86
CA ASP A 418 -19.62 8.13 -33.64
C ASP A 418 -19.56 6.77 -32.91
N GLU A 419 -18.44 6.06 -33.02
CA GLU A 419 -18.20 4.79 -32.34
C GLU A 419 -17.97 4.94 -30.83
N THR A 420 -17.76 6.17 -30.34
CA THR A 420 -17.45 6.40 -28.92
C THR A 420 -18.71 6.22 -28.07
N PHE A 421 -18.77 5.12 -27.33
CA PHE A 421 -19.83 4.90 -26.35
C PHE A 421 -19.82 5.96 -25.25
N CYS A 422 -20.90 6.73 -25.15
CA CYS A 422 -21.06 7.79 -24.16
C CYS A 422 -22.01 7.38 -23.03
N THR A 423 -21.66 7.79 -21.82
CA THR A 423 -22.51 7.76 -20.62
C THR A 423 -23.10 9.14 -20.35
N GLN A 424 -23.99 9.26 -19.37
CA GLN A 424 -24.56 10.53 -18.92
C GLN A 424 -23.57 11.43 -18.15
N HIS A 425 -22.37 10.92 -17.84
CA HIS A 425 -21.32 11.68 -17.14
C HIS A 425 -20.37 12.35 -18.13
N TRP A 426 -20.33 13.67 -18.11
CA TRP A 426 -19.52 14.49 -19.02
C TRP A 426 -18.49 15.31 -18.26
N ARG A 427 -17.25 15.39 -18.77
CA ARG A 427 -16.25 16.35 -18.29
C ARG A 427 -16.03 17.43 -19.34
N CYS A 428 -16.27 18.67 -18.95
CA CYS A 428 -16.42 19.80 -19.86
C CYS A 428 -15.44 20.91 -19.47
N ARG A 429 -14.46 21.19 -20.33
CA ARG A 429 -13.36 22.10 -20.02
C ARG A 429 -13.68 23.51 -20.45
N PHE A 430 -13.65 24.44 -19.51
CA PHE A 430 -13.76 25.87 -19.76
C PHE A 430 -12.43 26.57 -19.48
N MET A 431 -12.01 27.44 -20.40
CA MET A 431 -10.79 28.25 -20.24
C MET A 431 -11.01 29.66 -20.81
N PRO A 432 -10.32 30.69 -20.29
CA PRO A 432 -10.34 32.01 -20.90
C PRO A 432 -9.65 32.01 -22.26
N ASP A 433 -10.17 32.79 -23.20
CA ASP A 433 -9.51 33.06 -24.48
C ASP A 433 -8.18 33.81 -24.26
N GLY A 434 -7.25 33.64 -25.20
CA GLY A 434 -5.95 34.33 -25.16
C GLY A 434 -4.97 33.85 -24.08
N GLY A 435 -5.30 32.79 -23.33
CA GLY A 435 -4.37 32.12 -22.41
C GLY A 435 -4.06 32.89 -21.13
N ARG A 436 -4.90 33.86 -20.76
CA ARG A 436 -4.80 34.56 -19.47
C ARG A 436 -5.17 33.66 -18.29
N ALA A 437 -4.81 34.09 -17.09
CA ALA A 437 -5.28 33.47 -15.87
C ALA A 437 -6.80 33.66 -15.69
N MET A 438 -7.47 32.64 -15.19
CA MET A 438 -8.86 32.64 -14.76
C MET A 438 -8.97 33.07 -13.29
N THR A 439 -10.10 33.63 -12.89
CA THR A 439 -10.44 33.99 -11.52
C THR A 439 -11.52 33.07 -10.96
N ASN A 440 -11.60 32.94 -9.63
CA ASN A 440 -12.68 32.16 -9.00
C ASN A 440 -14.07 32.78 -9.25
N GLN A 441 -14.16 34.09 -9.47
CA GLN A 441 -15.43 34.76 -9.75
C GLN A 441 -16.02 34.34 -11.10
N GLU A 442 -15.16 34.08 -12.09
CA GLU A 442 -15.58 33.56 -13.40
C GLU A 442 -16.14 32.14 -13.30
N ILE A 443 -15.56 31.30 -12.44
CA ILE A 443 -16.11 29.96 -12.16
C ILE A 443 -17.51 30.09 -11.55
N VAL A 444 -17.69 30.98 -10.56
CA VAL A 444 -19.02 31.22 -9.95
C VAL A 444 -20.01 31.74 -11.01
N SER A 445 -19.57 32.61 -11.92
CA SER A 445 -20.42 33.10 -13.01
C SER A 445 -20.87 31.98 -13.95
N LEU A 446 -19.98 31.05 -14.31
CA LEU A 446 -20.34 29.88 -15.12
C LEU A 446 -21.36 28.99 -14.41
N LEU A 447 -21.21 28.78 -13.09
CA LEU A 447 -22.14 27.97 -12.31
C LEU A 447 -23.52 28.63 -12.17
N ASN A 448 -23.58 29.96 -12.03
CA ASN A 448 -24.85 30.68 -12.02
C ASN A 448 -25.59 30.53 -13.36
N GLU A 449 -24.88 30.68 -14.48
CA GLU A 449 -25.48 30.46 -15.80
C GLU A 449 -25.90 29.00 -16.01
N ALA A 450 -25.12 28.04 -15.50
CA ALA A 450 -25.50 26.62 -15.50
C ALA A 450 -26.84 26.39 -14.77
N ILE A 451 -27.06 27.02 -13.62
CA ILE A 451 -28.34 26.98 -12.89
C ILE A 451 -29.47 27.57 -13.73
N ASP A 452 -29.26 28.75 -14.33
CA ASP A 452 -30.27 29.43 -15.13
C ASP A 452 -30.65 28.62 -16.39
N LYS A 453 -29.69 27.90 -16.97
CA LYS A 453 -29.89 27.01 -18.13
C LYS A 453 -30.28 25.59 -17.75
N LYS A 454 -30.43 25.27 -16.46
CA LYS A 454 -30.75 23.93 -15.94
C LYS A 454 -29.75 22.85 -16.36
N VAL A 455 -28.47 23.20 -16.37
CA VAL A 455 -27.36 22.25 -16.53
C VAL A 455 -27.01 21.69 -15.15
N ASP A 456 -27.14 20.38 -14.99
CA ASP A 456 -26.83 19.71 -13.71
C ASP A 456 -25.31 19.50 -13.56
N VAL A 457 -24.65 20.47 -12.95
CA VAL A 457 -23.21 20.41 -12.64
C VAL A 457 -23.02 19.68 -11.30
N ILE A 458 -22.47 18.47 -11.38
CA ILE A 458 -22.32 17.55 -10.23
C ILE A 458 -20.96 17.63 -9.54
N LYS A 459 -19.94 18.17 -10.23
CA LYS A 459 -18.57 18.33 -9.69
C LYS A 459 -17.82 19.40 -10.47
N THR A 460 -16.84 20.04 -9.84
CA THR A 460 -15.87 20.92 -10.50
C THR A 460 -14.44 20.50 -10.19
N GLU A 461 -13.51 20.79 -11.10
CA GLU A 461 -12.07 20.62 -10.89
C GLU A 461 -11.33 21.83 -11.46
N ASN A 462 -10.58 22.53 -10.60
CA ASN A 462 -9.84 23.71 -11.02
C ASN A 462 -8.54 23.31 -11.72
N LEU A 463 -8.25 23.98 -12.84
CA LEU A 463 -7.09 23.68 -13.68
C LEU A 463 -5.98 24.68 -13.37
N TYR A 464 -4.89 24.22 -12.76
CA TYR A 464 -3.79 25.08 -12.33
C TYR A 464 -2.51 24.87 -13.16
N SER A 465 -1.67 25.88 -13.17
CA SER A 465 -0.22 25.74 -13.36
C SER A 465 0.54 26.01 -12.07
N PHE A 466 1.71 25.39 -11.96
CA PHE A 466 2.70 25.69 -10.92
C PHE A 466 4.00 26.12 -11.60
N ASP A 467 4.48 27.33 -11.28
CA ASP A 467 5.66 27.94 -11.91
C ASP A 467 5.58 28.01 -13.45
N GLY A 468 4.36 28.26 -13.97
CA GLY A 468 4.08 28.30 -15.41
C GLY A 468 3.93 26.92 -16.08
N GLU A 469 4.21 25.82 -15.38
CA GLU A 469 4.00 24.47 -15.90
C GLU A 469 2.56 24.01 -15.65
N ARG A 470 1.89 23.55 -16.70
CA ARG A 470 0.53 23.00 -16.64
C ARG A 470 0.48 21.74 -15.76
N ALA A 471 -0.43 21.71 -14.79
CA ALA A 471 -0.57 20.60 -13.82
C ALA A 471 -1.88 19.81 -13.97
N PHE A 472 -2.31 19.62 -15.22
CA PHE A 472 -3.47 18.79 -15.56
C PHE A 472 -3.26 18.12 -16.93
N SER A 473 -3.95 17.01 -17.16
CA SER A 473 -3.89 16.27 -18.43
C SER A 473 -4.76 16.90 -19.50
N LEU A 474 -4.35 16.67 -20.76
CA LEU A 474 -5.21 16.87 -21.93
C LEU A 474 -6.15 15.65 -22.06
N GLY A 475 -7.28 15.82 -22.73
CA GLY A 475 -8.15 14.68 -23.09
C GLY A 475 -7.46 13.75 -24.10
N GLN A 476 -7.80 12.46 -24.12
CA GLN A 476 -7.32 11.59 -25.20
C GLN A 476 -7.87 12.10 -26.54
N GLY A 477 -6.97 12.40 -27.48
CA GLY A 477 -7.31 12.98 -28.79
C GLY A 477 -7.44 14.52 -28.80
N GLN A 478 -7.07 15.21 -27.72
CA GLN A 478 -6.93 16.67 -27.70
C GLN A 478 -5.62 17.12 -28.34
#